data_AF-M3JA57-F1
#
_entry.id   AF-M3JA57-F1
#
_cell.length_a   1.000
_cell.length_b   1.000
_cell.length_c   1.000
_cell.angle_alpha   90.00
_cell.angle_beta   90.00
_cell.angle_gamma   90.00
#
_symmetry.space_group_name_H-M   'P 1'
#
loop_
_entity.id
_entity.type
_entity.pdbx_description
1 polymer ?
#
loop_
_entity_poly.entity_id
_entity_poly.type
_entity_poly.pdbx_seq_one_letter_code
_entity_poly.pdbx_strand_id
1 'polypeptide(L)'
;MKEITLNGAKFKVAANTMDELKSEALGDKNGQMYKFLAKFNASEPDIFILDGFATKENLEIKEGANVVFIRRGAMPGREVLKAMIASRNSPELNAALASGCVGVAGPGGLGSNIALSLARTGVAKLVLA
;
A
#
# COMPACT_ATOMS: atom_id res chain seq x y z
N MET A 1 2.66 -20.03 12.99
CA MET A 1 2.84 -19.33 11.70
C MET A 1 1.59 -18.55 11.44
N LYS A 2 1.73 -17.27 11.13
CA LYS A 2 0.63 -16.36 10.83
C LYS A 2 0.47 -16.20 9.32
N GLU A 3 -0.74 -16.19 8.78
CA GLU A 3 -0.98 -15.79 7.39
C GLU A 3 -1.05 -14.26 7.33
N ILE A 4 -0.22 -13.65 6.50
CA ILE A 4 -0.25 -12.20 6.23
C ILE A 4 -0.36 -11.95 4.73
N THR A 5 -0.81 -10.75 4.37
CA THR A 5 -0.74 -10.26 2.99
C THR A 5 0.44 -9.32 2.86
N LEU A 6 1.47 -9.69 2.08
CA LEU A 6 2.62 -8.85 1.78
C LEU A 6 2.53 -8.35 0.33
N ASN A 7 2.46 -7.03 0.14
CA ASN A 7 2.31 -6.39 -1.19
C ASN A 7 1.20 -7.05 -2.04
N GLY A 8 0.07 -7.43 -1.41
CA GLY A 8 -1.08 -8.04 -2.09
C GLY A 8 -0.99 -9.55 -2.33
N ALA A 9 0.11 -10.22 -1.98
CA ALA A 9 0.22 -11.68 -2.02
C ALA A 9 0.23 -12.28 -0.62
N LYS A 10 -0.38 -13.46 -0.46
CA LYS A 10 -0.46 -14.15 0.82
C LYS A 10 0.82 -14.92 1.11
N PHE A 11 1.31 -14.81 2.34
CA PHE A 11 2.45 -15.56 2.85
C PHE A 11 2.20 -16.04 4.26
N LYS A 12 2.85 -17.16 4.63
CA LYS A 12 2.91 -17.62 6.02
C LYS A 12 4.25 -17.18 6.61
N VAL A 13 4.19 -16.48 7.74
CA VAL A 13 5.36 -15.93 8.45
C VAL A 13 5.45 -16.47 9.87
N ALA A 14 6.68 -16.56 10.39
CA ALA A 14 6.91 -16.83 11.81
C ALA A 14 6.98 -15.53 12.64
N ALA A 15 7.30 -14.41 11.99
CA ALA A 15 7.41 -13.10 12.60
C ALA A 15 6.17 -12.66 13.40
N ASN A 16 6.41 -12.15 14.60
CA ASN A 16 5.41 -11.53 15.47
C ASN A 16 5.48 -10.01 15.45
N THR A 17 6.61 -9.44 15.01
CA THR A 17 6.87 -8.00 15.02
C THR A 17 7.33 -7.52 13.64
N MET A 18 7.22 -6.21 13.38
CA MET A 18 7.61 -5.61 12.11
C MET A 18 9.11 -5.81 11.81
N ASP A 19 9.98 -5.76 12.81
CA ASP A 19 11.42 -5.95 12.63
C ASP A 19 11.80 -7.41 12.38
N GLU A 20 11.10 -8.35 13.02
CA GLU A 20 11.20 -9.79 12.69
C GLU A 20 10.77 -10.03 11.24
N LEU A 21 9.67 -9.41 10.80
CA LEU A 21 9.19 -9.57 9.43
C LEU A 21 10.16 -8.97 8.41
N LYS A 22 10.75 -7.80 8.69
CA LYS A 22 11.80 -7.22 7.83
C LYS A 22 12.97 -8.19 7.69
N SER A 23 13.41 -8.79 8.81
CA SER A 23 14.52 -9.74 8.83
C SER A 23 14.18 -11.03 8.06
N GLU A 24 12.98 -11.56 8.24
CA GLU A 24 12.49 -12.76 7.54
C GLU A 24 12.32 -12.51 6.03
N ALA A 25 11.74 -11.37 5.64
CA ALA A 25 11.44 -11.05 4.24
C ALA A 25 12.66 -10.57 3.44
N LEU A 26 13.61 -9.86 4.07
CA LEU A 26 14.76 -9.25 3.40
C LEU A 26 16.09 -9.97 3.67
N GLY A 27 16.16 -10.82 4.70
CA GLY A 27 17.39 -11.49 5.13
C GLY A 27 17.86 -12.59 4.17
N ASP A 28 16.95 -13.35 3.58
CA ASP A 28 17.28 -14.38 2.59
C ASP A 28 17.01 -13.91 1.16
N LYS A 29 18.07 -13.52 0.45
CA LYS A 29 17.99 -13.10 -0.97
C LYS A 29 17.50 -14.19 -1.92
N ASN A 30 17.60 -15.46 -1.52
CA ASN A 30 17.07 -16.58 -2.29
C ASN A 30 15.63 -16.96 -1.91
N GLY A 31 15.13 -16.40 -0.82
CA GLY A 31 13.79 -16.64 -0.30
C GLY A 31 12.69 -16.18 -1.25
N GLN A 32 11.53 -16.82 -1.14
CA GLN A 32 10.37 -16.52 -1.98
C GLN A 32 9.88 -15.07 -1.80
N MET A 33 9.88 -14.58 -0.56
CA MET A 33 9.47 -13.20 -0.23
C MET A 33 10.41 -12.18 -0.86
N TYR A 34 11.73 -12.35 -0.72
CA TYR A 34 12.71 -11.43 -1.30
C TYR A 34 12.58 -11.36 -2.82
N LYS A 35 12.50 -12.52 -3.50
CA LYS A 35 12.32 -12.58 -4.96
C LYS A 35 11.01 -11.92 -5.41
N PHE A 36 9.94 -12.12 -4.64
CA PHE A 36 8.66 -11.47 -4.88
C PHE A 36 8.79 -9.95 -4.74
N LEU A 37 9.35 -9.45 -3.64
CA LEU A 37 9.59 -8.03 -3.42
C LEU A 37 10.50 -7.41 -4.49
N ALA A 38 11.55 -8.11 -4.91
CA ALA A 38 12.45 -7.67 -5.99
C ALA A 38 11.71 -7.48 -7.33
N LYS A 39 10.76 -8.36 -7.65
CA LYS A 39 9.92 -8.23 -8.85
C LYS A 39 9.07 -6.95 -8.86
N PHE A 40 8.76 -6.40 -7.69
CA PHE A 40 7.98 -5.17 -7.50
C PHE A 40 8.82 -3.97 -7.08
N ASN A 41 10.13 -3.98 -7.32
CA ASN A 41 11.07 -2.91 -6.93
C ASN A 41 11.05 -2.59 -5.42
N ALA A 42 10.70 -3.56 -4.58
CA ALA A 42 10.55 -3.43 -3.13
C ALA A 42 11.59 -4.27 -2.36
N SER A 43 12.69 -4.66 -3.00
CA SER A 43 13.80 -5.40 -2.36
C SER A 43 14.67 -4.54 -1.43
N GLU A 44 14.61 -3.22 -1.59
CA GLU A 44 15.24 -2.23 -0.71
C GLU A 44 14.19 -1.19 -0.30
N PRO A 45 13.21 -1.57 0.53
CA PRO A 45 12.14 -0.68 0.93
C PRO A 45 12.61 0.29 2.01
N ASP A 46 12.19 1.55 1.91
CA ASP A 46 12.41 2.59 2.94
C ASP A 46 11.08 3.07 3.58
N ILE A 47 9.94 2.57 3.09
CA ILE A 47 8.62 2.84 3.63
C ILE A 47 7.91 1.51 3.92
N PHE A 48 7.40 1.39 5.14
CA PHE A 48 6.65 0.24 5.63
C PHE A 48 5.24 0.69 6.02
N ILE A 49 4.24 -0.07 5.60
CA ILE A 49 2.83 0.21 5.87
C ILE A 49 2.21 -1.04 6.49
N LEU A 50 1.57 -0.87 7.64
CA LEU A 50 0.80 -1.91 8.34
C LEU A 50 -0.66 -1.50 8.37
N ASP A 51 -1.54 -2.36 7.85
CA ASP A 51 -2.99 -2.18 7.80
C ASP A 51 -3.42 -0.79 7.27
N GLY A 52 -2.72 -0.30 6.25
CA GLY A 52 -2.99 1.00 5.61
C GLY A 52 -2.31 2.22 6.25
N PHE A 53 -1.54 2.04 7.33
CA PHE A 53 -0.83 3.11 8.03
C PHE A 53 0.69 2.96 7.91
N ALA A 54 1.35 4.00 7.41
CA ALA A 54 2.80 4.03 7.33
C ALA A 54 3.40 4.09 8.75
N THR A 55 4.37 3.22 9.03
CA THR A 55 5.00 3.12 10.35
C THR A 55 6.50 2.94 10.23
N LYS A 56 7.24 3.47 11.21
CA LYS A 56 8.66 3.19 11.44
C LYS A 56 8.88 2.37 12.71
N GLU A 57 7.83 2.16 13.48
CA GLU A 57 7.87 1.50 14.78
C GLU A 57 7.85 -0.01 14.63
N ASN A 58 8.37 -0.70 15.64
CA ASN A 58 8.33 -2.15 15.71
C ASN A 58 6.97 -2.63 16.25
N LEU A 59 5.93 -2.54 15.41
CA LEU A 59 4.57 -2.93 15.77
C LEU A 59 4.37 -4.45 15.68
N GLU A 60 3.45 -4.98 16.48
CA GLU A 60 3.04 -6.37 16.40
C GLU A 60 2.27 -6.67 15.11
N ILE A 61 2.55 -7.83 14.53
CA ILE A 61 1.88 -8.36 13.36
C ILE A 61 0.87 -9.42 13.78
N LYS A 62 -0.39 -9.19 13.41
CA LYS A 62 -1.53 -10.06 13.70
C LYS A 62 -1.82 -11.00 12.52
N GLU A 63 -2.57 -12.06 12.81
CA GLU A 63 -3.12 -12.93 11.77
C GLU A 63 -3.97 -12.10 10.79
N GLY A 64 -3.77 -12.31 9.50
CA GLY A 64 -4.49 -11.61 8.44
C GLY A 64 -4.03 -10.17 8.18
N ALA A 65 -2.96 -9.70 8.84
CA ALA A 65 -2.46 -8.33 8.66
C ALA A 65 -2.06 -8.05 7.20
N ASN A 66 -2.30 -6.82 6.75
CA ASN A 66 -1.82 -6.34 5.46
C ASN A 66 -0.55 -5.51 5.65
N VAL A 67 0.55 -5.98 5.08
CA VAL A 67 1.85 -5.34 5.14
C VAL A 67 2.28 -4.94 3.74
N VAL A 68 2.70 -3.69 3.57
CA VAL A 68 3.21 -3.19 2.30
C VAL A 68 4.59 -2.57 2.45
N PHE A 69 5.52 -3.04 1.64
CA PHE A 69 6.89 -2.57 1.53
C PHE A 69 7.02 -1.77 0.25
N ILE A 70 7.50 -0.53 0.38
CA ILE A 70 7.63 0.41 -0.74
C ILE A 70 9.02 1.02 -0.72
N ARG A 71 9.59 1.16 -1.92
CA ARG A 71 10.75 2.00 -2.17
C ARG A 71 10.29 3.39 -2.63
N ARG A 72 10.77 4.44 -1.99
CA ARG A 72 10.53 5.83 -2.36
C ARG A 72 10.98 6.09 -3.78
N GLY A 73 10.16 6.81 -4.52
CA GLY A 73 10.38 7.08 -5.94
C GLY A 73 9.99 5.91 -6.86
N ALA A 74 9.64 4.74 -6.33
CA ALA A 74 9.07 3.64 -7.11
C ALA A 74 7.55 3.63 -6.97
N MET A 75 6.83 3.68 -8.10
CA MET A 75 5.38 3.57 -8.10
C MET A 75 4.97 2.11 -7.82
N PRO A 76 4.17 1.84 -6.78
CA PRO A 76 3.65 0.50 -6.53
C PRO A 76 2.79 0.01 -7.70
N GLY A 77 2.82 -1.30 -7.95
CA GLY A 77 1.91 -1.92 -8.91
C GLY A 77 0.44 -1.68 -8.55
N ARG A 78 -0.45 -1.70 -9.55
CA ARG A 78 -1.89 -1.42 -9.38
C ARG A 78 -2.55 -2.28 -8.29
N GLU A 79 -2.20 -3.56 -8.22
CA GLU A 79 -2.78 -4.47 -7.22
C GLU A 79 -2.28 -4.17 -5.80
N VAL A 80 -1.00 -3.78 -5.65
CA VAL A 80 -0.45 -3.33 -4.37
C VAL A 80 -1.15 -2.04 -3.91
N LEU A 81 -1.35 -1.09 -4.84
CA LEU A 81 -2.06 0.16 -4.57
C LEU A 81 -3.50 -0.07 -4.14
N LYS A 82 -4.23 -0.97 -4.82
CA LYS A 82 -5.58 -1.34 -4.42
C LYS A 82 -5.62 -1.97 -3.02
N ALA A 83 -4.69 -2.88 -2.71
CA ALA A 83 -4.62 -3.50 -1.39
C ALA A 83 -4.37 -2.46 -0.29
N MET A 84 -3.51 -1.46 -0.55
CA MET A 84 -3.28 -0.35 0.39
C MET A 84 -4.54 0.48 0.64
N ILE A 85 -5.23 0.88 -0.43
CA ILE A 85 -6.46 1.68 -0.33
C ILE A 85 -7.54 0.89 0.42
N ALA A 86 -7.68 -0.40 0.07
CA ALA A 86 -8.65 -1.31 0.68
C ALA A 86 -8.44 -1.46 2.19
N SER A 87 -7.19 -1.55 2.66
CA SER A 87 -6.90 -1.66 4.10
C SER A 87 -7.13 -0.38 4.89
N ARG A 88 -7.06 0.79 4.25
CA ARG A 88 -7.18 2.07 4.94
C ARG A 88 -8.62 2.53 5.15
N ASN A 89 -9.52 2.15 4.25
CA ASN A 89 -10.89 2.66 4.19
C ASN A 89 -11.91 1.55 4.47
N SER A 90 -13.15 1.94 4.79
CA SER A 90 -14.24 0.97 4.85
C SER A 90 -14.57 0.40 3.45
N PRO A 91 -15.14 -0.81 3.36
CA PRO A 91 -15.53 -1.40 2.08
C PRO A 91 -16.47 -0.50 1.25
N GLU A 92 -17.41 0.19 1.90
CA GLU A 92 -18.37 1.08 1.26
C GLU A 92 -17.67 2.29 0.64
N LEU A 93 -16.71 2.87 1.38
CA LEU A 93 -15.91 4.00 0.89
C LEU A 93 -15.02 3.58 -0.27
N ASN A 94 -14.40 2.39 -0.20
CA ASN A 94 -13.61 1.85 -1.31
C ASN A 94 -14.44 1.66 -2.58
N ALA A 95 -15.65 1.14 -2.46
CA ALA A 95 -16.57 0.96 -3.59
C ALA A 95 -17.00 2.31 -4.20
N ALA A 96 -17.31 3.30 -3.36
CA ALA A 96 -17.67 4.65 -3.80
C ALA A 96 -16.51 5.32 -4.55
N LEU A 97 -15.27 5.25 -4.02
CA LEU A 97 -14.10 5.83 -4.67
C LEU A 97 -13.74 5.12 -5.98
N ALA A 98 -13.86 3.79 -6.03
CA ALA A 98 -13.58 2.98 -7.20
C ALA A 98 -14.57 3.21 -8.37
N SER A 99 -15.75 3.75 -8.10
CA SER A 99 -16.76 4.10 -9.11
C SER A 99 -16.89 5.61 -9.35
N GLY A 100 -16.33 6.43 -8.48
CA GLY A 100 -16.44 7.89 -8.53
C GLY A 100 -15.79 8.51 -9.76
N CYS A 101 -16.51 9.42 -10.41
CA CYS A 101 -15.99 10.29 -11.46
C CYS A 101 -16.29 11.75 -11.09
N VAL A 102 -15.25 12.57 -10.96
CA VAL A 102 -15.39 13.98 -10.54
C VAL A 102 -14.78 14.91 -11.58
N GLY A 103 -15.52 15.97 -11.93
CA GLY A 103 -15.03 17.06 -12.77
C GLY A 103 -14.64 18.27 -11.94
N VAL A 104 -13.48 18.87 -12.21
CA VAL A 104 -13.04 20.14 -11.62
C VAL A 104 -12.88 21.15 -12.76
N ALA A 105 -13.83 22.08 -12.86
CA ALA A 105 -13.80 23.18 -13.83
C ALA A 105 -13.10 24.40 -13.21
N GLY A 106 -12.02 24.86 -13.83
CA GLY A 106 -11.15 25.92 -13.33
C GLY A 106 -10.02 25.41 -12.42
N PRO A 107 -9.00 24.72 -12.95
CA PRO A 107 -7.85 24.20 -12.19
C PRO A 107 -6.84 25.30 -11.77
N GLY A 108 -7.34 26.48 -11.36
CA GLY A 108 -6.55 27.52 -10.72
C GLY A 108 -6.17 27.14 -9.27
N GLY A 109 -5.82 28.13 -8.44
CA GLY A 109 -5.31 27.85 -7.08
C GLY A 109 -6.23 27.01 -6.19
N LEU A 110 -7.56 27.17 -6.31
CA LEU A 110 -8.53 26.37 -5.57
C LEU A 110 -8.79 25.01 -6.24
N GLY A 111 -9.05 25.01 -7.55
CA GLY A 111 -9.38 23.79 -8.29
C GLY A 111 -8.23 22.77 -8.27
N SER A 112 -6.99 23.22 -8.40
CA SER A 112 -5.81 22.34 -8.33
C SER A 112 -5.64 21.65 -6.98
N ASN A 113 -5.92 22.34 -5.87
CA ASN A 113 -5.88 21.74 -4.53
C ASN A 113 -6.98 20.70 -4.32
N ILE A 114 -8.19 20.96 -4.84
CA ILE A 114 -9.30 20.01 -4.79
C ILE A 114 -8.96 18.77 -5.63
N ALA A 115 -8.47 18.98 -6.86
CA ALA A 115 -8.04 17.92 -7.76
C ALA A 115 -6.98 17.01 -7.11
N LEU A 116 -5.95 17.61 -6.51
CA LEU A 116 -4.90 16.87 -5.82
C LEU A 116 -5.42 16.08 -4.61
N SER A 117 -6.33 16.67 -3.83
CA SER A 117 -6.95 16.02 -2.68
C SER A 117 -7.78 14.81 -3.11
N LEU A 118 -8.61 14.95 -4.16
CA LEU A 118 -9.41 13.86 -4.72
C LEU A 118 -8.53 12.72 -5.27
N ALA A 119 -7.45 13.07 -5.96
CA ALA A 119 -6.48 12.10 -6.47
C ALA A 119 -5.82 11.31 -5.32
N ARG A 120 -5.45 11.99 -4.21
CA ARG A 120 -4.86 11.36 -3.02
C ARG A 120 -5.86 10.49 -2.25
N THR A 121 -7.13 10.85 -2.25
CA THR A 121 -8.20 10.02 -1.69
C THR A 121 -8.41 8.75 -2.52
N GLY A 122 -8.05 8.76 -3.81
CA GLY A 122 -8.11 7.58 -4.68
C GLY A 122 -9.38 7.50 -5.51
N VAL A 123 -9.93 8.64 -5.96
CA VAL A 123 -11.06 8.65 -6.92
C VAL A 123 -10.67 7.96 -8.23
N ALA A 124 -11.58 7.17 -8.80
CA ALA A 124 -11.30 6.39 -10.01
C ALA A 124 -11.06 7.24 -11.25
N LYS A 125 -11.80 8.34 -11.41
CA LYS A 125 -11.65 9.26 -12.54
C LYS A 125 -11.78 10.71 -12.11
N LEU A 126 -10.78 11.51 -12.50
CA LEU A 126 -10.77 12.95 -12.32
C LEU A 126 -10.67 13.62 -13.69
N VAL A 127 -11.60 14.52 -13.98
CA VAL A 127 -11.64 15.31 -15.23
C VAL A 127 -11.33 16.75 -14.88
N LEU A 128 -10.35 17.34 -15.54
CA LEU A 128 -9.95 18.74 -15.32
C LEU A 128 -10.26 19.52 -16.59
N ALA A 129 -10.88 20.69 -16.46
CA ALA A 129 -11.28 21.56 -17.57
C ALA A 129 -11.01 23.03 -17.24
#